data_AF-A0A3B7D467-F1
#
_entry.id   AF-A0A3B7D467-F1
#
_cell.length_a   1.000
_cell.length_b   1.000
_cell.length_c   1.000
_cell.angle_alpha   90.00
_cell.angle_beta   90.00
_cell.angle_gamma   90.00
#
_symmetry.space_group_name_H-M   'P 1'
#
loop_
_entity.id
_entity.type
_entity.pdbx_description
1 polymer ?
#
loop_
_entity_poly.entity_id
_entity_poly.type
_entity_poly.pdbx_seq_one_letter_code
_entity_poly.pdbx_strand_id
1 'polypeptide(L)' 'MVSDDGHSIGPWTPGVGLASMRERAEQVGGTLTAAPHGRGGCVEVWVPLNPAGDPESTVA' A
#
# COMPACT_ATOMS: atom_id res chain seq x y z
N MET A 1 -0.58 7.22 1.70
CA MET A 1 -0.03 6.70 2.97
C MET A 1 -1.10 6.79 4.04
N VAL A 2 -1.14 5.80 4.93
CA VAL A 2 -1.95 5.77 6.15
C VAL A 2 -1.02 5.50 7.32
N SER A 3 -1.17 6.27 8.40
CA SER A 3 -0.40 6.08 9.63
C SER A 3 -1.34 6.01 10.83
N ASP A 4 -1.01 5.16 11.79
CA ASP A 4 -1.67 5.09 13.09
C ASP A 4 -0.65 5.28 14.22
N ASP A 5 -1.11 5.77 15.37
CA ASP A 5 -0.30 6.05 16.56
C ASP A 5 -0.46 5.02 17.69
N GLY A 6 -0.91 3.81 17.33
CA GLY A 6 -1.03 2.67 18.23
C GLY A 6 0.32 2.13 18.72
N HIS A 7 0.30 1.19 19.66
CA HIS A 7 1.50 0.79 20.39
C HIS A 7 2.16 -0.51 19.90
N SER A 8 2.11 -0.79 18.59
CA SER A 8 2.70 -2.01 18.04
C SER A 8 4.24 -1.94 18.05
N ILE A 9 4.86 -2.61 19.03
CA ILE A 9 6.32 -2.62 19.26
C ILE A 9 7.08 -3.77 18.56
N GLY A 10 6.37 -4.68 17.88
CA GLY A 10 6.95 -5.84 17.19
C GLY A 10 6.68 -5.85 15.68
N PRO A 11 7.45 -6.63 14.89
CA PRO A 11 7.20 -6.78 13.46
C PRO A 11 5.79 -7.33 13.22
N TRP A 12 5.11 -6.78 12.22
CA TRP A 12 3.79 -7.25 11.82
C TRP A 12 3.90 -8.59 11.09
N THR A 13 3.07 -9.55 11.48
CA THR A 13 2.79 -10.72 10.63
C THR A 13 1.73 -10.30 9.61
N PRO A 14 2.01 -10.38 8.29
CA PRO A 14 1.04 -10.02 7.27
C PRO A 14 -0.22 -10.88 7.37
N GLY A 15 -1.36 -10.25 7.66
CA GLY A 15 -2.68 -10.88 7.55
C GLY A 15 -3.25 -10.79 6.14
N VAL A 16 -4.40 -11.43 5.92
CA VAL A 16 -5.12 -11.43 4.63
C VAL A 16 -5.34 -10.01 4.10
N GLY A 17 -5.69 -9.05 4.96
CA GLY A 17 -5.88 -7.65 4.55
C GLY A 17 -4.64 -7.03 3.90
N LEU A 18 -3.46 -7.19 4.51
CA LEU A 18 -2.18 -6.67 3.96
C LEU A 18 -1.76 -7.41 2.70
N ALA A 19 -2.01 -8.72 2.62
CA ALA A 19 -1.75 -9.49 1.41
C ALA A 19 -2.64 -9.02 0.24
N SER A 20 -3.95 -8.91 0.46
CA SER A 20 -4.88 -8.44 -0.57
C SER A 20 -4.58 -7.00 -1.00
N MET A 21 -4.24 -6.10 -0.08
CA MET A 21 -3.86 -4.73 -0.46
C MET A 21 -2.61 -4.70 -1.34
N ARG A 22 -1.62 -5.56 -1.08
CA ARG A 22 -0.44 -5.71 -1.93
C ARG A 22 -0.80 -6.19 -3.33
N GLU A 23 -1.60 -7.26 -3.43
CA GLU A 23 -2.07 -7.80 -4.71
C GLU A 23 -2.83 -6.73 -5.52
N ARG A 24 -3.67 -5.92 -4.87
CA ARG A 24 -4.39 -4.82 -5.55
C ARG A 24 -3.47 -3.70 -6.02
N ALA A 25 -2.46 -3.34 -5.24
CA ALA A 25 -1.47 -2.36 -5.67
C ALA A 25 -0.70 -2.88 -6.90
N GLU A 26 -0.27 -4.14 -6.88
CA GLU A 26 0.44 -4.78 -7.99
C GLU A 26 -0.41 -4.87 -9.26
N GLN A 27 -1.72 -5.16 -9.13
CA GLN A 27 -2.67 -5.21 -10.26
C GLN A 27 -2.73 -3.91 -11.07
N VAL A 28 -2.50 -2.76 -10.44
CA VAL A 28 -2.52 -1.45 -11.11
C VAL A 28 -1.11 -0.92 -11.42
N GLY A 29 -0.08 -1.78 -11.32
CA GLY A 29 1.33 -1.41 -11.55
C GLY A 29 1.97 -0.65 -10.39
N GLY A 30 1.38 -0.71 -9.20
CA GLY A 30 1.87 -0.09 -7.99
C GLY A 30 2.66 -1.02 -7.07
N THR A 31 3.05 -0.49 -5.93
CA THR A 31 3.74 -1.21 -4.84
C THR A 31 3.16 -0.80 -3.49
N LEU A 32 3.27 -1.69 -2.49
CA LEU A 32 2.82 -1.46 -1.13
C LEU A 32 3.89 -1.87 -0.12
N THR A 33 4.17 -1.00 0.85
CA THR A 33 4.95 -1.31 2.06
C THR A 33 4.07 -1.15 3.30
N ALA A 34 4.28 -2.03 4.28
CA ALA A 34 3.55 -1.99 5.55
C ALA A 34 4.49 -2.43 6.66
N ALA A 35 4.68 -1.58 7.67
CA ALA A 35 5.61 -1.83 8.76
C ALA A 35 5.21 -1.06 10.03
N PRO A 36 5.65 -1.55 11.20
CA PRO A 36 5.72 -0.71 12.39
C PRO A 36 6.58 0.53 12.13
N HIS A 37 6.13 1.65 12.68
CA HIS A 37 6.76 2.95 12.68
C HIS A 37 6.93 3.39 14.16
N GLY A 38 7.94 4.21 14.48
CA GLY A 38 8.32 4.53 15.87
C GLY A 38 7.22 5.05 16.81
N ARG A 39 6.01 5.39 16.33
CA ARG A 39 4.84 5.71 17.16
C ARG A 39 3.58 4.88 16.84
N GLY A 40 3.67 3.86 15.99
CA GLY A 40 2.55 2.99 15.62
C GLY A 40 2.75 2.27 14.29
N GLY A 41 1.80 2.35 13.38
CA GLY A 41 1.85 1.67 12.10
C GLY A 41 1.95 2.62 10.92
N CYS A 42 2.56 2.15 9.84
CA CYS A 42 2.53 2.85 8.57
C CYS A 42 2.28 1.88 7.42
N VAL A 43 1.35 2.26 6.54
CA VAL A 43 1.10 1.62 5.26
C VAL A 43 1.28 2.66 4.16
N GLU A 44 2.22 2.41 3.26
CA GLU A 44 2.50 3.26 2.10
C GLU A 44 2.19 2.51 0.82
N VAL A 45 1.52 3.20 -0.11
CA VAL A 45 1.18 2.68 -1.43
C VAL A 45 1.61 3.70 -2.46
N TRP A 46 2.35 3.22 -3.46
CA TRP A 46 2.69 3.96 -4.66
C TRP A 46 1.94 3.34 -5.83
N VAL A 47 1.17 4.13 -6.55
CA VAL A 47 0.44 3.71 -7.75
C VAL A 47 0.67 4.71 -8.87
N PRO A 48 0.70 4.28 -10.14
CA PRO A 48 0.67 5.19 -11.26
C PRO A 48 -0.61 6.04 -11.20
N LEU A 49 -0.50 7.34 -11.49
CA LEU A 49 -1.68 8.20 -11.69
C LEU A 49 -2.52 7.75 -12.89
N ASN A 50 -1.90 6.95 -13.76
CA ASN A 50 -2.42 6.50 -15.03
C ASN A 50 -2.25 4.98 -15.14
N PRO A 51 -3.09 4.20 -14.44
CA PRO A 51 -2.88 2.77 -14.29
C PRO A 51 -3.07 2.04 -15.63
N ALA A 52 -2.30 0.97 -15.82
CA ALA A 52 -2.41 0.16 -17.03
C ALA A 52 -3.84 -0.39 -17.17
N GLY A 53 -4.49 -0.09 -18.30
CA GLY A 53 -5.87 -0.50 -18.58
C GLY A 53 -6.93 0.59 -18.36
N ASP A 54 -6.54 1.81 -17.99
CA ASP A 54 -7.46 2.96 -17.99
C ASP A 54 -7.65 3.50 -19.42
N PRO A 55 -8.85 3.46 -20.02
CA PRO A 55 -9.07 3.94 -21.39
C PRO A 55 -8.83 5.45 -21.56
N GLU A 56 -8.79 6.25 -20.49
CA GLU A 56 -8.48 7.69 -20.53
C GLU A 56 -6.97 7.99 -20.46
N SER A 57 -6.14 6.96 -20.26
CA SER A 57 -4.70 7.14 -19.99
C SER A 57 -3.82 7.58 -21.17
N THR A 58 -4.37 7.78 -22.36
CA THR A 58 -3.57 8.13 -23.57
C THR A 58 -3.38 9.63 -23.81
N VAL A 59 -3.90 10.55 -22.98
CA VAL A 59 -3.70 11.98 -23.23
C VAL A 59 -2.51 12.53 -22.43
N ALA A 60 -1.32 12.49 -23.04
CA ALA A 60 -0.20 13.39 -22.76
C ALA A 60 0.68 13.56 -24.01
#